data_AF-H2IWS9-F1
#
_entry.id   AF-H2IWS9-F1
#
_cell.length_a   1.000
_cell.length_b   1.000
_cell.length_c   1.000
_cell.angle_alpha   90.00
_cell.angle_beta   90.00
_cell.angle_gamma   90.00
#
_symmetry.space_group_name_H-M   'P 1'
#
loop_
_entity.id
_entity.type
_entity.pdbx_description
1 polymer ?
#
loop_
_entity_poly.entity_id
_entity_poly.type
_entity_poly.pdbx_seq_one_letter_code
_entity_poly.pdbx_strand_id
1 'polypeptide(L)'
;MRTETKPAVSVITPKKIRRSRSRAVSVQQAARFNAVLSLCDKSPSGLVWKEWNRGVGARSRECGETAGCEKRNYPGIYLVGLDGQRWYSRVVVSALKALHEAHNGNL
;
A
#
# COMPACT_ATOMS: atom_id res chain seq x y z
N MET A 1 44.10 -43.70 16.34
CA MET A 1 43.77 -42.37 15.79
C MET A 1 42.25 -42.25 15.75
N ARG A 2 41.64 -41.42 16.61
CA ARG A 2 40.17 -41.17 16.60
C ARG A 2 39.97 -39.72 16.15
N THR A 3 39.26 -39.52 15.06
CA THR A 3 38.92 -38.20 14.53
C THR A 3 37.67 -37.68 15.24
N GLU A 4 37.81 -36.61 16.00
CA GLU A 4 36.68 -35.88 16.60
C GLU A 4 35.93 -35.08 15.53
N THR A 5 34.65 -35.37 15.34
CA THR A 5 33.75 -34.59 14.48
C THR A 5 33.29 -33.35 15.24
N LYS A 6 33.80 -32.16 14.87
CA LYS A 6 33.32 -30.89 15.41
C LYS A 6 31.87 -30.63 14.95
N PRO A 7 30.92 -30.28 15.84
CA PRO A 7 29.59 -29.87 15.40
C PRO A 7 29.66 -28.48 14.78
N ALA A 8 29.14 -28.33 13.56
CA ALA A 8 28.97 -27.05 12.92
C ALA A 8 27.85 -26.27 13.63
N VAL A 9 28.24 -25.35 14.52
CA VAL A 9 27.30 -24.40 15.12
C VAL A 9 26.93 -23.36 14.06
N SER A 10 25.78 -23.56 13.41
CA SER A 10 25.20 -22.54 12.53
C SER A 10 24.68 -21.39 13.37
N VAL A 11 25.41 -20.28 13.38
CA VAL A 11 24.97 -19.00 13.94
C VAL A 11 23.81 -18.49 13.09
N ILE A 12 22.58 -18.68 13.57
CA ILE A 12 21.39 -18.06 12.97
C ILE A 12 21.51 -16.56 13.21
N THR A 13 22.01 -15.85 12.21
CA THR A 13 22.00 -14.38 12.23
C THR A 13 20.54 -13.94 12.13
N PRO A 14 20.04 -13.08 13.04
CA PRO A 14 18.67 -12.61 12.96
C PRO A 14 18.51 -11.87 11.64
N LYS A 15 17.63 -12.39 10.76
CA LYS A 15 17.19 -11.68 9.56
C LYS A 15 16.75 -10.29 10.01
N LYS A 16 17.50 -9.26 9.63
CA LYS A 16 17.16 -7.85 9.91
C LYS A 16 15.71 -7.65 9.51
N ILE A 17 14.83 -7.56 10.51
CA ILE A 17 13.45 -7.16 10.32
C ILE A 17 13.55 -5.74 9.77
N ARG A 18 13.41 -5.59 8.45
CA ARG A 18 13.27 -4.28 7.81
C ARG A 18 11.98 -3.72 8.37
N ARG A 19 12.06 -2.95 9.46
CA ARG A 19 10.93 -2.18 9.98
C ARG A 19 10.40 -1.38 8.79
N SER A 20 9.26 -1.77 8.24
CA SER A 20 8.60 -0.95 7.24
C SER A 20 8.18 0.32 7.97
N ARG A 21 9.00 1.37 7.93
CA ARG A 21 8.58 2.68 8.40
C ARG A 21 7.34 2.99 7.58
N SER A 22 6.18 3.07 8.22
CA SER A 22 4.97 3.59 7.61
C SER A 22 5.37 4.93 7.00
N ARG A 23 5.45 4.99 5.67
CA ARG A 23 5.90 6.18 4.97
C ARG A 23 4.82 7.22 5.22
N ALA A 24 5.14 8.29 5.95
CA ALA A 24 4.20 9.39 6.15
C ALA A 24 3.75 9.90 4.78
N VAL A 25 2.45 10.03 4.58
CA VAL A 25 1.88 10.56 3.34
C VAL A 25 1.98 12.07 3.40
N SER A 26 2.68 12.69 2.44
CA SER A 26 2.74 14.16 2.34
C SER A 26 1.40 14.72 1.84
N VAL A 27 1.14 16.01 2.09
CA VAL A 27 -0.04 16.70 1.57
C VAL A 27 -0.11 16.63 0.04
N GLN A 28 1.03 16.78 -0.64
CA GLN A 28 1.11 16.63 -2.10
C GLN A 28 0.74 15.21 -2.55
N GLN A 29 1.20 14.18 -1.83
CA GLN A 29 0.84 12.80 -2.14
C GLN A 29 -0.65 12.53 -1.87
N ALA A 30 -1.22 13.11 -0.82
CA ALA A 30 -2.65 13.03 -0.52
C ALA A 30 -3.50 13.73 -1.61
N ALA A 31 -3.09 14.91 -2.06
CA ALA A 31 -3.71 15.61 -3.19
C ALA A 31 -3.62 14.77 -4.48
N ARG A 32 -2.48 14.12 -4.71
CA ARG A 32 -2.29 13.20 -5.83
C ARG A 32 -3.19 11.98 -5.74
N PHE A 33 -3.36 11.39 -4.56
CA PHE A 33 -4.37 10.34 -4.35
C PHE A 33 -5.77 10.87 -4.69
N ASN A 34 -6.13 12.06 -4.21
CA ASN A 34 -7.45 12.62 -4.46
C ASN A 34 -7.69 12.92 -5.95
N ALA A 35 -6.66 13.25 -6.73
CA ALA A 35 -6.82 13.45 -8.16
C ALA A 35 -7.25 12.18 -8.90
N VAL A 36 -6.71 11.03 -8.52
CA VAL A 36 -6.85 9.76 -9.27
C VAL A 36 -7.77 8.73 -8.60
N LEU A 37 -8.12 8.91 -7.33
CA LEU A 37 -8.87 7.94 -6.53
C LEU A 37 -10.06 8.59 -5.82
N SER A 38 -11.13 7.81 -5.67
CA SER A 38 -12.30 8.13 -4.84
C SER A 38 -12.42 7.12 -3.70
N LEU A 39 -12.91 7.58 -2.55
CA LEU A 39 -13.41 6.70 -1.49
C LEU A 39 -14.66 5.97 -1.99
N CYS A 40 -14.77 4.67 -1.70
CA CYS A 40 -15.94 3.88 -2.08
C CYS A 40 -16.13 2.70 -1.12
N ASP A 41 -17.26 2.66 -0.42
CA ASP A 41 -17.57 1.61 0.56
C ASP A 41 -17.95 0.27 -0.09
N LYS A 42 -18.31 0.28 -1.38
CA LYS A 42 -18.59 -0.93 -2.16
C LYS A 42 -17.31 -1.61 -2.68
N SER A 43 -16.18 -0.91 -2.61
CA SER A 43 -14.88 -1.45 -3.01
C SER A 43 -14.24 -2.17 -1.83
N PRO A 44 -13.72 -3.40 -2.00
CA PRO A 44 -13.06 -4.12 -0.92
C PRO A 44 -11.75 -3.46 -0.47
N SER A 45 -11.14 -2.60 -1.30
CA SER A 45 -9.99 -1.79 -0.90
C SER A 45 -10.39 -0.46 -0.24
N GLY A 46 -11.68 -0.10 -0.25
CA GLY A 46 -12.21 1.20 0.14
C GLY A 46 -12.00 2.30 -0.90
N LEU A 47 -11.48 1.96 -2.09
CA LEU A 47 -11.04 2.90 -3.11
C LEU A 47 -11.44 2.45 -4.52
N VAL A 48 -11.75 3.41 -5.39
CA VAL A 48 -11.94 3.19 -6.84
C VAL A 48 -11.13 4.19 -7.65
N TRP A 49 -10.79 3.83 -8.89
CA TRP A 49 -10.15 4.75 -9.83
C TRP A 49 -11.14 5.80 -10.32
N LYS A 50 -10.77 7.09 -10.23
CA LYS A 50 -11.52 8.21 -10.85
C LYS A 50 -11.32 8.28 -12.36
N GLU A 51 -10.16 7.81 -12.81
CA GLU A 51 -9.76 7.82 -14.21
C GLU A 51 -8.87 6.60 -14.48
N TRP A 52 -8.70 6.28 -15.77
CA TRP A 52 -7.82 5.19 -16.16
C TRP A 52 -6.37 5.48 -15.77
N ASN A 53 -5.85 4.74 -14.80
CA ASN A 53 -4.46 4.85 -14.38
C ASN A 53 -3.57 4.10 -15.39
N ARG A 54 -3.09 4.85 -16.39
CA ARG A 54 -2.20 4.49 -17.54
C ARG A 54 -0.94 3.66 -17.22
N GLY A 55 -0.74 3.19 -16.00
CA GLY A 55 0.43 2.41 -15.61
C GLY A 55 0.44 1.00 -16.19
N VAL A 56 1.63 0.58 -16.62
CA VAL A 56 1.91 -0.74 -17.19
C VAL A 56 1.85 -1.84 -16.12
N GLY A 57 1.18 -2.96 -16.40
CA GLY A 57 1.37 -4.22 -15.65
C GLY A 57 0.36 -4.59 -14.55
N ALA A 58 -0.81 -3.94 -14.43
CA ALA A 58 -1.91 -4.49 -13.62
C ALA A 58 -3.19 -4.62 -14.45
N ARG A 59 -3.88 -5.77 -14.34
CA ARG A 59 -5.16 -6.05 -14.99
C ARG A 59 -6.25 -5.14 -14.40
N SER A 60 -7.03 -4.50 -15.27
CA SER A 60 -8.22 -3.68 -14.99
C SER A 60 -7.99 -2.43 -14.12
N ARG A 61 -8.18 -1.25 -14.73
CA ARG A 61 -8.10 0.08 -14.07
C ARG A 61 -9.09 1.08 -14.67
N GLU A 62 -10.24 0.60 -15.16
CA GLU A 62 -11.27 1.48 -15.70
C GLU A 62 -11.82 2.40 -14.60
N CYS A 63 -12.42 3.51 -15.03
CA CYS A 63 -13.10 4.41 -14.11
C CYS A 63 -14.17 3.62 -13.33
N GLY A 64 -14.17 3.77 -12.01
CA GLY A 64 -15.09 3.08 -11.11
C GLY A 64 -14.65 1.68 -10.68
N GLU A 65 -13.59 1.10 -11.27
CA GLU A 65 -13.06 -0.19 -10.81
C GLU A 65 -12.32 -0.04 -9.47
N THR A 66 -12.30 -1.14 -8.71
CA THR A 66 -11.61 -1.24 -7.42
C THR A 66 -10.13 -0.89 -7.57
N ALA A 67 -9.66 0.07 -6.78
CA ALA A 67 -8.27 0.47 -6.81
C ALA A 67 -7.40 -0.41 -5.92
N GLY A 68 -6.36 -0.98 -6.52
CA GLY A 68 -5.38 -1.83 -5.84
C GLY A 68 -5.70 -3.32 -5.93
N CYS A 69 -4.73 -4.12 -5.53
CA CYS A 69 -4.84 -5.58 -5.55
C CYS A 69 -4.69 -6.13 -4.15
N GLU A 70 -5.47 -7.17 -3.84
CA GLU A 70 -5.31 -7.92 -2.61
C GLU A 70 -3.94 -8.62 -2.60
N LYS A 71 -3.27 -8.57 -1.45
CA LYS A 71 -1.98 -9.20 -1.27
C LYS A 71 -2.19 -10.72 -1.17
N ARG A 72 -1.60 -11.48 -2.10
CA ARG A 72 -1.75 -12.94 -2.24
C ARG A 72 -1.71 -13.76 -0.94
N ASN A 73 -0.91 -13.37 0.05
CA ASN A 73 -0.73 -14.11 1.30
C ASN A 73 -1.37 -13.43 2.52
N TYR A 74 -2.12 -12.34 2.31
CA TYR A 74 -2.74 -11.55 3.37
C TYR A 74 -4.12 -11.06 2.91
N PRO A 75 -5.15 -11.91 3.04
CA PRO A 75 -6.52 -11.53 2.73
C PRO A 75 -6.93 -10.28 3.49
N GLY A 76 -7.73 -9.41 2.86
CA GLY A 76 -8.15 -8.12 3.41
C GLY A 76 -7.08 -7.02 3.37
N ILE A 77 -5.85 -7.32 2.93
CA ILE A 77 -4.80 -6.30 2.77
C ILE A 77 -4.65 -5.94 1.30
N TYR A 78 -5.06 -4.72 0.95
CA TYR A 78 -4.98 -4.21 -0.40
C TYR A 78 -3.80 -3.25 -0.58
N LEU A 79 -3.13 -3.35 -1.74
CA LEU A 79 -2.04 -2.47 -2.15
C LEU A 79 -2.42 -1.70 -3.41
N VAL A 80 -2.35 -0.38 -3.32
CA VAL A 80 -2.57 0.55 -4.43
C VAL A 80 -1.23 0.94 -5.04
N GLY A 81 -1.10 0.76 -6.35
CA GLY A 81 0.07 1.20 -7.11
C GLY A 81 -0.17 2.58 -7.73
N LEU A 82 0.61 3.58 -7.34
CA LEU A 82 0.54 4.93 -7.90
C LEU A 82 1.94 5.53 -8.00
N ASP A 83 2.25 6.16 -9.13
CA ASP A 83 3.52 6.86 -9.40
C ASP A 83 4.77 6.00 -9.08
N GLY A 84 4.73 4.71 -9.46
CA GLY A 84 5.83 3.77 -9.22
C GLY A 84 5.97 3.27 -7.77
N GLN A 85 5.08 3.69 -6.87
CA GLN A 85 5.08 3.29 -5.47
C GLN A 85 3.86 2.44 -5.10
N ARG A 86 4.00 1.61 -4.06
CA ARG A 86 2.92 0.79 -3.50
C ARG A 86 2.53 1.32 -2.13
N TRP A 87 1.23 1.52 -1.94
CA TRP A 87 0.64 2.04 -0.73
C TRP A 87 -0.40 1.08 -0.19
N TYR A 88 -0.48 0.93 1.13
CA TYR A 88 -1.60 0.20 1.73
C TYR A 88 -2.88 1.00 1.52
N SER A 89 -3.96 0.35 1.08
CA SER A 89 -5.24 1.05 0.82
C SER A 89 -5.73 1.83 2.04
N ARG A 90 -5.61 1.26 3.25
CA ARG A 90 -5.94 1.94 4.51
C ARG A 90 -5.21 3.27 4.71
N VAL A 91 -3.94 3.36 4.29
CA VAL A 91 -3.13 4.58 4.41
C VAL A 91 -3.64 5.64 3.45
N VAL A 92 -3.99 5.22 2.22
CA VAL A 92 -4.57 6.11 1.21
C VAL A 92 -5.95 6.61 1.65
N VAL A 93 -6.81 5.72 2.17
CA VAL A 93 -8.13 6.08 2.71
C VAL A 93 -7.99 7.13 3.83
N SER A 94 -7.11 6.89 4.81
CA SER A 94 -6.87 7.86 5.89
C SER A 94 -6.37 9.20 5.37
N ALA A 95 -5.47 9.20 4.38
CA ALA A 95 -4.95 10.43 3.78
C ALA A 95 -6.05 11.22 3.03
N LEU A 96 -6.95 10.53 2.32
CA LEU A 96 -8.08 11.17 1.64
C LEU A 96 -9.08 11.76 2.62
N LYS A 97 -9.40 11.04 3.70
CA LYS A 97 -10.28 11.55 4.77
C LYS A 97 -9.69 12.80 5.42
N ALA A 98 -8.42 12.74 5.82
CA ALA A 98 -7.73 13.88 6.42
C ALA A 98 -7.67 15.10 5.47
N LEU A 99 -7.48 14.88 4.16
CA LEU A 99 -7.52 15.95 3.17
C LEU A 99 -8.92 16.58 3.07
N HIS A 100 -9.97 15.76 3.11
CA HIS A 100 -11.36 16.25 3.06
C HIS A 100 -11.75 17.02 4.32
N GLU A 101 -11.34 16.54 5.50
CA GLU A 101 -11.51 17.23 6.78
C GLU A 101 -10.77 18.59 6.78
N ALA A 102 -9.54 18.63 6.27
CA ALA A 102 -8.79 19.89 6.16
C ALA A 102 -9.44 20.90 5.20
N HIS A 103 -10.09 20.43 4.14
CA HIS A 103 -10.82 21.29 3.21
C HIS A 103 -12.16 21.80 3.79
N ASN A 104 -12.84 20.99 4.60
CA ASN A 104 -14.17 21.31 5.13
C ASN A 104 -14.14 21.97 6.52
N GLY A 105 -13.04 21.82 7.26
CA GLY A 105 -12.85 22.38 8.61
C GLY A 105 -12.32 23.82 8.62
N ASN A 106 -12.31 24.50 7.47
CA ASN A 106 -11.87 25.89 7.34
C ASN A 106 -13.10 26.80 7.20
N LEU A 107 -13.89 26.91 8.27
CA LEU A 107 -15.00 27.84 8.47
C LEU A 107 -14.91 28.45 9.88
#